data_AF-A0A2G5TIA8-F1
#
_entry.id   AF-A0A2G5TIA8-F1
#
_cell.length_a   1.000
_cell.length_b   1.000
_cell.length_c   1.000
_cell.angle_alpha   90.00
_cell.angle_beta   90.00
_cell.angle_gamma   90.00
#
_symmetry.space_group_name_H-M   'P 1'
#
loop_
_entity.id
_entity.type
_entity.pdbx_description
1 polymer ?
#
loop_
_entity_poly.entity_id
_entity_poly.type
_entity_poly.pdbx_seq_one_letter_code
_entity_poly.pdbx_strand_id
1 'polypeptide(L)'
;MVFKFILFILLLASFADSQKLINLKTFQGNSITEIDAVGPYSLYVSASSDSKSRLSQIYVNSSNNQLISLCQLKMNKMNSNSGFLQPFRVMKSASIISNLTDIDMRFLTGFLYITTRRQMNGKNDFTILMLMFNPKPCFRQQFLCIRCGSATDNTF
;
A
#
# COMPACT_ATOMS: atom_id res chain seq x y z
N MET A 1 35.48 21.86 11.60
CA MET A 1 34.00 21.86 11.75
C MET A 1 33.28 21.14 10.60
N VAL A 2 33.77 21.17 9.36
CA VAL A 2 33.12 20.57 8.18
C VAL A 2 32.97 19.04 8.26
N PHE A 3 33.97 18.32 8.81
CA PHE A 3 33.93 16.86 8.94
C PHE A 3 32.80 16.35 9.87
N LYS A 4 32.47 17.10 10.93
CA LYS A 4 31.33 16.77 11.82
C LYS A 4 29.97 17.01 11.14
N PHE A 5 29.90 18.02 10.25
CA PHE A 5 28.70 18.33 9.48
C PHE A 5 28.40 17.27 8.41
N ILE A 6 29.45 16.73 7.76
CA ILE A 6 29.33 15.63 6.80
C ILE A 6 28.89 14.33 7.49
N LEU A 7 29.46 14.04 8.68
CA LEU A 7 29.05 12.87 9.47
C LEU A 7 27.58 12.96 9.90
N PHE A 8 27.09 14.17 10.23
CA PHE A 8 25.70 14.42 10.59
C PHE A 8 24.73 14.20 9.41
N ILE A 9 25.08 14.61 8.19
CA ILE A 9 24.25 14.36 6.99
C ILE A 9 24.22 12.87 6.61
N LEU A 10 25.35 12.16 6.72
CA LEU A 10 25.39 10.70 6.49
C LEU A 10 24.55 9.92 7.52
N LEU A 11 24.45 10.42 8.75
CA LEU A 11 23.62 9.82 9.80
C LEU A 11 22.11 10.03 9.59
N LEU A 12 21.71 11.08 8.87
CA LEU A 12 20.30 11.37 8.55
C LEU A 12 19.77 10.52 7.38
N ALA A 13 20.64 10.05 6.50
CA ALA A 13 20.26 9.26 5.32
C ALA A 13 19.91 7.78 5.63
N SER A 14 20.20 7.30 6.84
CA SER A 14 20.07 5.86 7.19
C SER A 14 18.68 5.43 7.70
N PHE A 15 17.68 6.32 7.73
CA PHE A 15 16.34 6.02 8.27
C PHE A 15 15.18 6.12 7.26
N ALA A 16 15.45 6.21 5.96
CA ALA A 16 14.41 6.21 4.94
C ALA A 16 13.94 4.79 4.61
N ASP A 17 13.17 4.15 5.50
CA ASP A 17 12.37 2.98 5.12
C ASP A 17 11.25 3.46 4.18
N SER A 18 11.48 3.39 2.87
CA SER A 18 10.51 3.84 1.88
C SER A 18 9.40 2.82 1.69
N GLN A 19 8.16 3.27 1.85
CA GLN A 19 6.98 2.60 1.31
C GLN A 19 7.12 2.37 -0.21
N LYS A 20 6.48 1.32 -0.72
CA LYS A 20 6.51 0.96 -2.14
C LYS A 20 5.13 1.11 -2.74
N LEU A 21 5.04 1.84 -3.85
CA LEU A 21 3.83 2.03 -4.64
C LEU A 21 4.06 1.38 -6.00
N ILE A 22 3.27 0.37 -6.35
CA ILE A 22 3.38 -0.39 -7.60
C ILE A 22 2.11 -0.18 -8.40
N ASN A 23 2.23 0.17 -9.69
CA ASN A 23 1.06 0.30 -10.56
C ASN A 23 0.56 -1.11 -10.95
N LEU A 24 -0.74 -1.37 -10.86
CA LEU A 24 -1.30 -2.69 -11.16
C LEU A 24 -1.01 -3.14 -12.60
N LYS A 25 -0.88 -2.20 -13.54
CA LYS A 25 -0.60 -2.51 -14.95
C LYS A 25 0.81 -3.05 -15.21
N THR A 26 1.73 -2.95 -14.25
CA THR A 26 3.10 -3.48 -14.41
C THR A 26 3.19 -4.96 -14.10
N PHE A 27 2.16 -5.55 -13.48
CA PHE A 27 2.11 -6.99 -13.27
C PHE A 27 1.75 -7.69 -14.58
N GLN A 28 2.35 -8.86 -14.78
CA GLN A 28 2.06 -9.71 -15.93
C GLN A 28 0.70 -10.41 -15.74
N GLY A 29 -0.04 -10.54 -16.83
CA GLY A 29 -1.25 -11.35 -16.89
C GLY A 29 -0.95 -12.84 -16.91
N ASN A 30 -1.91 -13.66 -16.50
CA ASN A 30 -1.82 -15.13 -16.47
C ASN A 30 -0.53 -15.64 -15.82
N SER A 31 -0.11 -14.98 -14.74
CA SER A 31 1.19 -15.17 -14.12
C SER A 31 1.13 -14.98 -12.62
N ILE A 32 2.15 -15.51 -11.94
CA ILE A 32 2.39 -15.33 -10.52
C ILE A 32 3.65 -14.48 -10.38
N THR A 33 3.50 -13.28 -9.82
CA THR A 33 4.61 -12.35 -9.59
C THR A 33 4.84 -12.19 -8.11
N GLU A 34 6.06 -12.47 -7.63
CA GLU A 34 6.41 -12.23 -6.23
C GLU A 34 6.43 -10.74 -5.90
N ILE A 35 5.94 -10.39 -4.72
CA ILE A 35 6.07 -9.03 -4.19
C ILE A 35 7.46 -8.92 -3.58
N ASP A 36 8.30 -8.12 -4.23
CA ASP A 36 9.62 -7.73 -3.72
C ASP A 36 9.46 -6.79 -2.51
N ALA A 37 9.17 -7.40 -1.36
CA ALA A 37 9.10 -6.85 -0.02
C ALA A 37 9.31 -7.98 1.01
N VAL A 38 10.13 -7.72 2.03
CA VAL A 38 10.44 -8.69 3.09
C VAL A 38 9.61 -8.37 4.33
N GLY A 39 8.93 -9.38 4.86
CA GLY A 39 7.95 -9.26 5.94
C GLY A 39 8.51 -8.84 7.31
N PRO A 40 7.62 -8.35 8.19
CA PRO A 40 6.18 -8.16 7.99
C PRO A 40 5.81 -6.76 7.45
N TYR A 41 4.76 -6.69 6.62
CA TYR A 41 4.24 -5.46 6.01
C TYR A 41 2.72 -5.52 5.81
N SER A 42 2.11 -4.39 5.43
CA SER A 42 0.69 -4.29 5.07
C SER A 42 0.50 -3.91 3.60
N LEU A 43 -0.52 -4.48 2.99
CA LEU A 43 -0.94 -4.22 1.62
C LEU A 43 -2.26 -3.45 1.59
N TYR A 44 -2.34 -2.50 0.67
CA TYR A 44 -3.54 -1.73 0.35
C TYR A 44 -3.69 -1.60 -1.17
N VAL A 45 -4.92 -1.44 -1.65
CA VAL A 45 -5.21 -1.32 -3.08
C VAL A 45 -6.03 -0.05 -3.34
N SER A 46 -5.55 0.78 -4.27
CA SER A 46 -6.31 1.89 -4.83
C SER A 46 -6.70 1.56 -6.25
N ALA A 47 -7.98 1.31 -6.50
CA ALA A 47 -8.44 0.96 -7.85
C ALA A 47 -9.92 1.33 -8.01
N SER A 48 -10.26 2.59 -7.71
CA SER A 48 -11.66 3.07 -7.76
C SER A 48 -12.23 3.04 -9.18
N SER A 49 -11.41 3.39 -10.16
CA SER A 49 -11.80 3.46 -11.57
C SER A 49 -11.79 2.09 -12.27
N ASP A 50 -11.14 1.09 -11.67
CA ASP A 50 -11.07 -0.24 -12.24
C ASP A 50 -12.31 -1.08 -11.87
N SER A 51 -12.81 -1.81 -12.86
CA SER A 51 -14.01 -2.65 -12.74
C SER A 51 -13.83 -3.75 -11.69
N LYS A 52 -14.91 -4.04 -10.95
CA LYS A 52 -14.93 -5.14 -9.97
C LYS A 52 -14.61 -6.49 -10.62
N SER A 53 -15.12 -6.75 -11.82
CA SER A 53 -14.90 -8.01 -12.55
C SER A 53 -13.42 -8.28 -12.85
N ARG A 54 -12.65 -7.25 -13.23
CA ARG A 54 -11.19 -7.38 -13.44
C ARG A 54 -10.44 -7.57 -12.12
N LEU A 55 -10.72 -6.75 -11.11
CA LEU A 55 -10.03 -6.84 -9.82
C LEU A 55 -10.32 -8.14 -9.06
N SER A 56 -11.46 -8.78 -9.31
CA SER A 56 -11.78 -10.10 -8.75
C SER A 56 -10.98 -11.24 -9.38
N GLN A 57 -10.26 -11.00 -10.48
CA GLN A 57 -9.41 -12.00 -11.15
C GLN A 57 -7.93 -11.83 -10.81
N ILE A 58 -7.61 -10.92 -9.88
CA ILE A 58 -6.26 -10.67 -9.40
C ILE A 58 -6.26 -10.90 -7.89
N TYR A 59 -5.31 -11.68 -7.40
CA TYR A 59 -5.25 -12.14 -6.03
C TYR A 59 -3.90 -11.85 -5.40
N VAL A 60 -3.90 -11.59 -4.10
CA VAL A 60 -2.72 -11.65 -3.25
C VAL A 60 -2.73 -13.02 -2.59
N ASN A 61 -1.68 -13.81 -2.81
CA ASN A 61 -1.42 -15.04 -2.09
C ASN A 61 -0.27 -14.79 -1.10
N SER A 62 -0.54 -14.91 0.20
CA SER A 62 0.48 -14.72 1.24
C SER A 62 1.02 -16.04 1.75
N SER A 63 2.26 -16.04 2.24
CA SER A 63 2.95 -17.18 2.83
C SER A 63 2.22 -17.85 4.01
N ASN A 64 1.18 -17.22 4.56
CA ASN A 64 0.32 -17.76 5.61
C ASN A 64 -0.94 -18.47 5.04
N ASN A 65 -0.94 -18.84 3.76
CA ASN A 65 -2.05 -19.46 3.03
C ASN A 65 -3.32 -18.60 2.97
N GLN A 66 -3.16 -17.27 3.06
CA GLN A 66 -4.27 -16.35 2.82
C GLN A 66 -4.29 -15.94 1.36
N LEU A 67 -5.43 -16.18 0.70
CA LEU A 67 -5.72 -15.73 -0.65
C LEU A 67 -6.84 -14.70 -0.60
N ILE A 68 -6.58 -13.48 -1.09
CA ILE A 68 -7.57 -12.40 -1.14
C ILE A 68 -7.54 -11.72 -2.50
N SER A 69 -8.70 -11.48 -3.10
CA SER A 69 -8.76 -10.73 -4.36
C SER A 69 -8.48 -9.24 -4.15
N LEU A 70 -7.96 -8.55 -5.16
CA LEU A 70 -7.79 -7.09 -5.10
C LEU A 70 -9.14 -6.37 -4.97
N CYS A 71 -10.22 -6.97 -5.47
CA CYS A 71 -11.57 -6.45 -5.29
C CYS A 71 -11.99 -6.47 -3.81
N GLN A 72 -11.76 -7.58 -3.11
CA GLN A 72 -12.01 -7.69 -1.67
C GLN A 72 -11.10 -6.73 -0.90
N LEU A 73 -9.81 -6.67 -1.22
CA LEU A 73 -8.86 -5.80 -0.55
C LEU A 73 -9.21 -4.31 -0.71
N LYS A 74 -9.67 -3.91 -1.90
CA LYS A 74 -10.21 -2.58 -2.17
C LYS A 74 -11.45 -2.25 -1.32
N MET A 75 -12.30 -3.25 -1.05
CA MET A 75 -13.53 -3.07 -0.28
C MET A 75 -13.33 -3.33 1.22
N ASN A 76 -12.14 -3.75 1.63
CA ASN A 76 -11.84 -4.11 3.00
C ASN A 76 -11.72 -2.84 3.84
N LYS A 77 -12.76 -2.50 4.59
CA LYS A 77 -12.83 -1.30 5.42
C LYS A 77 -12.70 -1.65 6.88
N MET A 78 -12.04 -0.77 7.64
CA MET A 78 -11.88 -0.95 9.08
C MET A 78 -13.24 -0.90 9.83
N ASN A 79 -14.19 -0.13 9.30
CA ASN A 79 -15.60 -0.21 9.66
C ASN A 79 -16.48 0.17 8.46
N SER A 80 -17.73 -0.31 8.42
CA SER A 80 -18.65 -0.11 7.28
C SER A 80 -18.91 1.36 6.92
N ASN A 81 -18.85 2.25 7.92
CA ASN A 81 -19.16 3.68 7.78
C ASN A 81 -17.92 4.56 7.53
N SER A 82 -16.73 3.96 7.49
CA SER A 82 -15.47 4.69 7.35
C SER A 82 -14.99 4.70 5.90
N GLY A 83 -14.20 5.73 5.59
CA GLY A 83 -13.35 5.74 4.40
C GLY A 83 -12.07 4.94 4.56
N PHE A 84 -11.76 4.45 5.78
CA PHE A 84 -10.49 3.80 6.10
C PHE A 84 -10.45 2.35 5.63
N LEU A 85 -9.44 2.03 4.83
CA LEU A 85 -9.17 0.65 4.42
C LEU A 85 -8.49 -0.12 5.56
N GLN A 86 -8.91 -1.35 5.77
CA GLN A 86 -8.26 -2.28 6.68
C GLN A 86 -7.02 -2.88 6.00
N PRO A 87 -5.83 -2.80 6.64
CA PRO A 87 -4.62 -3.39 6.09
C PRO A 87 -4.73 -4.90 5.95
N PHE A 88 -4.30 -5.43 4.81
CA PHE A 88 -4.00 -6.85 4.68
C PHE A 88 -2.56 -7.11 5.10
N ARG A 89 -2.37 -7.83 6.21
CA ARG A 89 -1.06 -8.05 6.82
C ARG A 89 -0.37 -9.27 6.22
N VAL A 90 0.83 -9.06 5.71
CA VAL A 90 1.71 -10.11 5.20
C VAL A 90 2.86 -10.28 6.19
N MET A 91 3.06 -11.50 6.67
CA MET A 91 4.04 -11.76 7.73
C MET A 91 5.45 -12.06 7.22
N LYS A 92 5.59 -12.74 6.08
CA LYS A 92 6.89 -13.08 5.48
C LYS A 92 6.99 -12.65 4.03
N SER A 93 6.17 -13.23 3.16
CA SER A 93 6.15 -12.94 1.73
C SER A 93 4.74 -13.06 1.16
N ALA A 94 4.55 -12.51 -0.03
CA ALA A 94 3.32 -12.62 -0.79
C ALA A 94 3.60 -12.52 -2.29
N SER A 95 2.68 -13.03 -3.09
CA SER A 95 2.72 -13.00 -4.55
C SER A 95 1.39 -12.50 -5.10
N ILE A 96 1.43 -11.79 -6.22
CA ILE A 96 0.28 -11.42 -7.02
C ILE A 96 0.02 -12.53 -8.03
N ILE A 97 -1.19 -13.08 -8.03
CA ILE A 97 -1.67 -14.03 -9.02
C ILE A 97 -2.67 -13.28 -9.90
N SER A 98 -2.43 -13.24 -11.21
CA SER A 98 -3.35 -12.65 -12.16
C SER A 98 -3.87 -13.71 -13.13
N ASN A 99 -5.19 -13.79 -13.28
CA ASN A 99 -5.85 -14.60 -14.31
C ASN A 99 -6.31 -13.72 -15.51
N LEU A 100 -5.91 -12.44 -15.53
CA LEU A 100 -6.19 -11.55 -16.64
C LEU A 100 -5.14 -11.72 -17.74
N THR A 101 -5.50 -11.37 -18.97
CA THR A 101 -4.52 -11.26 -20.06
C THR A 101 -3.60 -10.05 -19.86
N ASP A 102 -2.41 -10.03 -20.46
CA ASP A 102 -1.54 -8.85 -20.46
C ASP A 102 -2.22 -7.61 -21.05
N ILE A 103 -3.13 -7.81 -22.00
CA ILE A 103 -3.92 -6.74 -22.61
C ILE A 103 -4.84 -6.13 -21.54
N ASP A 104 -5.57 -6.96 -20.78
CA ASP A 104 -6.45 -6.50 -19.71
C ASP A 104 -5.68 -5.85 -18.56
N MET A 105 -4.51 -6.37 -18.20
CA MET A 105 -3.64 -5.79 -17.18
C MET A 105 -3.23 -4.36 -17.53
N ARG A 106 -2.94 -4.06 -18.81
CA ARG A 106 -2.55 -2.71 -19.27
C ARG A 106 -3.64 -1.66 -19.10
N PHE A 107 -4.91 -2.06 -19.01
CA PHE A 107 -6.03 -1.15 -18.79
C PHE A 107 -6.27 -0.82 -17.31
N LEU A 108 -5.57 -1.48 -16.39
CA LEU A 108 -5.68 -1.16 -14.97
C LEU A 108 -5.02 0.18 -14.68
N THR A 109 -5.70 0.99 -13.88
CA THR A 109 -5.24 2.33 -13.47
C THR A 109 -4.86 2.39 -12.00
N GLY A 110 -5.19 1.33 -11.25
CA GLY A 110 -4.94 1.26 -9.83
C GLY A 110 -3.49 1.03 -9.42
N PHE A 111 -3.28 1.10 -8.11
CA PHE A 111 -1.99 0.94 -7.46
C PHE A 111 -2.10 -0.02 -6.27
N LEU A 112 -1.08 -0.86 -6.10
CA LEU A 112 -0.80 -1.62 -4.90
C LEU A 112 0.17 -0.82 -4.04
N TYR A 113 -0.21 -0.58 -2.79
CA TYR A 113 0.62 0.09 -1.81
C TYR A 113 1.12 -0.91 -0.77
N ILE A 114 2.42 -0.84 -0.47
CA ILE A 114 3.12 -1.72 0.46
C ILE A 114 3.75 -0.86 1.55
N THR A 115 3.36 -1.12 2.81
CA THR A 115 3.96 -0.45 3.97
C THR A 115 5.28 -1.11 4.38
N THR A 116 6.01 -0.43 5.24
CA THR A 116 7.14 -1.03 5.96
C THR A 116 6.68 -1.70 7.26
N ARG A 117 7.55 -2.51 7.88
CA ARG A 117 7.31 -3.10 9.21
C ARG A 117 7.04 -2.05 10.27
N ARG A 118 7.78 -0.94 10.24
CA ARG A 118 7.64 0.17 11.20
C ARG A 118 6.26 0.82 11.08
N GLN A 119 5.81 1.07 9.85
CA GLN A 119 4.49 1.62 9.55
C GLN A 119 3.35 0.68 9.96
N MET A 120 3.53 -0.63 9.84
CA MET A 120 2.53 -1.61 10.28
C MET A 120 2.38 -1.67 11.81
N ASN A 121 3.48 -1.49 12.56
CA ASN A 121 3.52 -1.66 14.02
C ASN A 121 3.33 -0.35 14.80
N GLY A 122 3.44 0.81 14.16
CA GLY A 122 3.21 2.10 14.80
C GLY A 122 1.75 2.24 15.21
N LYS A 123 1.45 2.04 16.51
CA LYS A 123 0.09 2.11 17.06
C LYS A 123 -0.60 3.45 16.81
N ASN A 124 0.13 4.54 16.53
CA ASN A 124 -0.41 5.90 16.43
C ASN A 124 0.04 6.71 15.19
N ASP A 125 1.00 6.24 14.38
CA ASP A 125 1.76 7.16 13.48
C ASP A 125 1.56 6.94 11.98
N PHE A 126 0.90 5.85 11.56
CA PHE A 126 0.73 5.55 10.13
C PHE A 126 -0.68 5.06 9.83
N THR A 127 -1.66 5.91 10.11
CA THR A 127 -2.95 5.80 9.45
C THR A 127 -2.75 6.20 8.00
N ILE A 128 -2.65 5.22 7.10
CA ILE A 128 -2.87 5.52 5.68
C ILE A 128 -4.31 5.97 5.60
N LEU A 129 -4.50 7.29 5.59
CA LEU A 129 -5.72 7.94 5.22
C LEU A 129 -5.88 7.74 3.71
N MET A 130 -6.08 6.48 3.30
CA MET A 130 -6.64 6.16 2.02
C MET A 130 -8.10 6.57 2.17
N LEU A 131 -8.37 7.86 2.03
CA LEU A 131 -9.71 8.32 1.76
C LEU A 131 -10.06 7.65 0.44
N MET A 132 -10.76 6.53 0.53
CA MET A 132 -11.79 6.24 -0.44
C MET A 132 -12.80 7.38 -0.36
N PHE A 133 -12.44 8.56 -0.91
CA PHE A 133 -13.43 9.44 -1.46
C PHE A 133 -14.12 8.57 -2.50
N ASN A 134 -15.35 8.17 -2.21
CA ASN A 134 -16.26 7.63 -3.18
C ASN A 134 -16.53 8.78 -4.15
N PRO A 135 -15.83 8.89 -5.30
CA PRO A 135 -15.94 10.09 -6.09
C PRO A 135 -17.11 9.84 -7.04
N LYS A 136 -18.12 10.70 -6.95
CA LYS A 136 -18.71 11.20 -8.20
C LYS A 136 -17.56 11.59 -9.15
N PRO A 137 -17.71 11.40 -10.46
CA PRO A 137 -16.67 10.89 -11.36
C PRO A 137 -15.58 11.90 -11.77
N CYS A 138 -15.08 12.72 -10.85
CA CYS A 138 -13.98 13.66 -11.09
C CYS A 138 -13.30 14.00 -9.76
N PHE A 139 -12.56 13.07 -9.13
CA PHE A 139 -11.55 13.49 -8.16
C PHE A 139 -10.36 12.54 -8.14
N ARG A 140 -9.19 13.13 -8.34
CA ARG A 140 -7.88 12.49 -8.34
C ARG A 140 -7.62 11.88 -6.96
N GLN A 141 -7.44 10.57 -6.87
CA GLN A 141 -7.02 9.92 -5.62
C GLN A 141 -5.61 10.43 -5.27
N GLN A 142 -5.51 11.26 -4.24
CA GLN A 142 -4.22 11.66 -3.67
C GLN A 142 -3.92 10.73 -2.50
N PHE A 143 -2.82 10.00 -2.62
CA PHE A 143 -2.21 9.33 -1.48
C PHE A 143 -1.52 10.39 -0.63
N LEU A 144 -2.19 10.84 0.43
CA LEU A 144 -1.55 11.68 1.43
C LEU A 144 -1.04 10.76 2.54
N CYS A 145 0.26 10.44 2.49
CA CYS A 145 0.96 9.93 3.67
C CYS A 145 1.14 11.08 4.64
N ILE A 146 0.16 11.29 5.52
CA ILE A 146 0.31 12.21 6.64
C ILE A 146 1.20 11.51 7.65
N ARG A 147 2.44 11.99 7.79
CA ARG A 147 3.18 11.80 9.05
C ARG A 147 2.42 12.65 10.06
N CYS A 148 1.54 12.05 10.87
CA CYS A 148 1.03 12.76 12.04
C CYS A 148 2.21 12.89 12.99
N GLY A 149 2.96 14.00 12.87
CA GLY A 149 3.84 14.41 13.95
C GLY A 149 2.96 14.61 15.17
N SER A 150 3.26 13.90 16.26
CA SER A 150 2.80 14.30 17.58
C SER A 150 3.26 15.73 17.79
N ALA A 151 2.37 16.69 17.56
CA ALA A 151 2.43 17.98 18.22
C ALA A 151 2.10 17.72 19.69
N THR A 152 3.08 17.20 20.43
CA THR A 152 3.21 17.53 21.84
C THR A 152 4.30 18.59 21.88
N ASP A 153 3.81 19.81 21.81
CA ASP A 153 4.50 21.04 22.11
C ASP A 153 5.35 20.90 23.38
N ASN A 154 6.49 21.58 23.38
CA ASN A 154 7.31 21.77 24.56
C ASN A 154 6.60 22.68 25.57
N THR A 155 7.12 22.71 26.80
CA THR A 155 6.87 23.70 27.89
C THR A 155 5.57 23.48 28.68
N PHE A 156 5.56 23.29 30.01
CA PHE A 156 6.46 23.59 31.14
C PHE A 156 6.61 22.37 32.06
#